data_AF-A0A150Q869-F1
#
_entry.id   AF-A0A150Q869-F1
#
_cell.length_a   1.000
_cell.length_b   1.000
_cell.length_c   1.000
_cell.angle_alpha   90.00
_cell.angle_beta   90.00
_cell.angle_gamma   90.00
#
_symmetry.space_group_name_H-M   'P 1'
#
loop_
_entity.id
_entity.type
_entity.pdbx_description
1 polymer ?
#
loop_
_entity_poly.entity_id
_entity_poly.type
_entity_poly.pdbx_seq_one_letter_code
_entity_poly.pdbx_strand_id
1 'polypeptide(L)'
;MLAGGLVTILAALATHGVSKYRVLATSAEAKHTVGAISRAVVVSADRLQANTGSAAAHPLCSDAVTVPNAFYRVQGIKYQPDPRPGVDYNTGSPTVGWRCLGFEITHPQSYQYRYRLGGSPMPVSASHWPADVPPDRRWAAYARGDLDGDGTHAWFALDGYMRDGQVVFASAIGTIDPDE
;
A
#
# COMPACT_ATOMS: atom_id res chain seq x y z
N MET A 1 -15.32 12.15 47.59
CA MET A 1 -14.11 12.69 46.91
C MET A 1 -13.12 11.61 46.46
N LEU A 2 -13.05 10.43 47.08
CA LEU A 2 -12.16 9.32 46.64
C LEU A 2 -12.59 8.63 45.33
N ALA A 3 -13.90 8.47 45.07
CA ALA A 3 -14.38 7.84 43.85
C ALA A 3 -14.06 8.63 42.57
N GLY A 4 -14.06 9.97 42.63
CA GLY A 4 -13.76 10.82 41.47
C GLY A 4 -12.30 10.72 41.01
N GLY A 5 -11.35 10.65 41.95
CA GLY A 5 -9.92 10.54 41.62
C GLY A 5 -9.53 9.18 41.02
N LEU A 6 -10.18 8.09 41.43
CA LEU A 6 -9.96 6.78 40.81
C LEU A 6 -10.50 6.71 39.38
N VAL A 7 -11.68 7.31 39.14
CA VAL A 7 -12.29 7.37 37.81
C VAL A 7 -11.43 8.16 36.82
N THR A 8 -10.84 9.29 37.24
CA THR A 8 -9.98 10.10 36.35
C THR A 8 -8.69 9.38 35.97
N ILE A 9 -8.05 8.67 36.90
CA ILE A 9 -6.84 7.88 36.63
C ILE A 9 -7.16 6.74 35.66
N LEU A 10 -8.24 5.99 35.90
CA LEU A 10 -8.66 4.90 35.01
C LEU A 10 -9.02 5.40 33.61
N ALA A 11 -9.69 6.55 33.51
CA ALA A 11 -10.01 7.17 32.23
C ALA A 11 -8.74 7.54 31.43
N ALA A 12 -7.73 8.12 32.08
CA ALA A 12 -6.47 8.48 31.42
C ALA A 12 -5.68 7.25 30.92
N LEU A 13 -5.67 6.15 31.69
CA LEU A 13 -5.02 4.91 31.24
C LEU A 13 -5.78 4.28 30.05
N ALA A 14 -7.11 4.29 30.09
CA ALA A 14 -7.93 3.72 29.03
C ALA A 14 -7.77 4.50 27.71
N THR A 15 -7.78 5.83 27.74
CA THR A 15 -7.60 6.66 26.54
C THR A 15 -6.22 6.44 25.92
N HIS A 16 -5.16 6.39 26.73
CA HIS A 16 -3.81 6.13 26.24
C HIS A 16 -3.69 4.74 25.57
N GLY A 17 -4.31 3.72 26.16
CA GLY A 17 -4.36 2.38 25.57
C GLY A 17 -5.10 2.33 24.23
N VAL A 18 -6.24 3.02 24.12
CA VAL A 18 -7.02 3.09 22.88
C VAL A 18 -6.26 3.82 21.76
N SER A 19 -5.61 4.95 22.06
CA SER A 19 -4.83 5.68 21.07
C SER A 19 -3.68 4.83 20.52
N LYS A 20 -2.92 4.18 21.41
CA LYS A 20 -1.84 3.27 21.01
C LYS A 20 -2.35 2.10 20.17
N TYR A 21 -3.48 1.51 20.55
CA TYR A 21 -4.09 0.43 19.78
C TYR A 21 -4.49 0.90 18.37
N ARG A 22 -5.06 2.11 18.24
CA ARG A 22 -5.46 2.66 16.95
C ARG A 22 -4.27 2.80 16.02
N VAL A 23 -3.18 3.41 16.51
CA VAL A 23 -1.93 3.58 15.76
C VAL A 23 -1.39 2.22 15.28
N LEU A 24 -1.26 1.25 16.18
CA LEU A 24 -0.77 -0.08 15.80
C LEU A 24 -1.69 -0.79 14.79
N ALA A 25 -3.00 -0.63 14.92
CA ALA A 25 -3.98 -1.21 14.02
C ALA A 25 -3.90 -0.59 12.61
N THR A 26 -3.69 0.72 12.51
CA THR A 26 -3.53 1.42 11.22
C THR A 26 -2.18 1.11 10.57
N SER A 27 -1.08 1.06 11.32
CA SER A 27 0.19 0.59 10.72
C SER A 27 0.08 -0.87 10.24
N ALA A 28 -0.69 -1.71 10.96
CA ALA A 28 -0.97 -3.08 10.53
C ALA A 28 -1.83 -3.13 9.25
N GLU A 29 -2.82 -2.24 9.11
CA GLU A 29 -3.62 -2.07 7.90
C GLU A 29 -2.70 -1.78 6.69
N ALA A 30 -1.80 -0.79 6.81
CA ALA A 30 -0.87 -0.44 5.74
C ALA A 30 0.07 -1.60 5.39
N LYS A 31 0.69 -2.23 6.38
CA LYS A 31 1.61 -3.38 6.16
C LYS A 31 0.90 -4.56 5.51
N HIS A 32 -0.29 -4.91 6.00
CA HIS A 32 -1.09 -6.00 5.45
C HIS A 32 -1.46 -5.73 3.99
N THR A 33 -1.89 -4.50 3.70
CA THR A 33 -2.35 -4.11 2.36
C THR A 33 -1.19 -4.02 1.36
N VAL A 34 -0.07 -3.39 1.72
CA VAL A 34 1.14 -3.36 0.88
C VAL A 34 1.64 -4.77 0.60
N GLY A 35 1.64 -5.66 1.60
CA GLY A 35 1.97 -7.07 1.42
C GLY A 35 0.94 -7.85 0.58
N ALA A 36 -0.32 -7.45 0.58
CA ALA A 36 -1.34 -8.05 -0.29
C ALA A 36 -1.14 -7.61 -1.75
N ILE A 37 -0.81 -6.34 -1.99
CA ILE A 37 -0.46 -5.82 -3.32
C ILE A 37 0.77 -6.56 -3.85
N SER A 38 1.81 -6.78 -3.04
CA SER A 38 3.01 -7.51 -3.50
C SER A 38 2.72 -8.94 -3.93
N ARG A 39 1.86 -9.66 -3.20
CA ARG A 39 1.39 -10.99 -3.64
C ARG A 39 0.59 -10.91 -4.94
N ALA A 40 -0.23 -9.87 -5.12
CA ALA A 40 -0.95 -9.64 -6.37
C ALA A 40 0.01 -9.38 -7.55
N VAL A 41 1.16 -8.71 -7.31
CA VAL A 41 2.19 -8.54 -8.33
C VAL A 41 2.73 -9.90 -8.80
N VAL A 42 3.04 -10.82 -7.88
CA VAL A 42 3.51 -12.18 -8.23
C VAL A 42 2.46 -12.90 -9.09
N VAL A 43 1.21 -12.93 -8.65
CA VAL A 43 0.12 -13.60 -9.40
C VAL A 43 -0.08 -12.96 -10.78
N SER A 44 -0.01 -11.64 -10.88
CA SER A 44 -0.16 -10.92 -12.14
C SER A 44 0.99 -11.20 -13.11
N ALA A 45 2.22 -11.31 -12.60
CA ALA A 45 3.41 -11.66 -13.37
C ALA A 45 3.28 -13.06 -13.99
N ASP A 46 2.92 -14.05 -13.19
CA ASP A 46 2.71 -15.43 -13.66
C ASP A 46 1.63 -15.48 -14.76
N ARG A 47 0.53 -14.73 -14.57
CA ARG A 47 -0.55 -14.62 -15.55
C ARG A 47 -0.10 -13.95 -16.85
N LEU A 48 0.69 -12.88 -16.77
CA LEU A 48 1.21 -12.19 -17.96
C LEU A 48 2.19 -13.08 -18.72
N GLN A 49 3.02 -13.83 -18.01
CA GLN A 49 3.96 -14.79 -18.60
C GLN A 49 3.26 -15.96 -19.28
N ALA A 50 2.19 -16.50 -18.70
CA ALA A 50 1.40 -17.55 -19.34
C ALA A 50 0.76 -17.10 -20.67
N ASN A 51 0.55 -15.80 -20.85
CA ASN A 51 -0.06 -15.20 -22.04
C ASN A 51 0.96 -14.74 -23.11
N THR A 52 2.26 -15.05 -22.96
CA THR A 52 3.38 -14.57 -23.80
C THR A 52 3.46 -15.10 -25.24
N GLY A 53 2.41 -15.73 -25.77
CA GLY A 53 2.32 -16.10 -27.20
C GLY A 53 2.32 -14.92 -28.19
N SER A 54 2.51 -13.67 -27.72
CA SER A 54 2.57 -12.45 -28.53
C SER A 54 3.84 -11.64 -28.21
N ALA A 55 4.50 -11.15 -29.26
CA ALA A 55 5.85 -10.56 -29.25
C ALA A 55 6.01 -9.21 -28.50
N ALA A 56 5.09 -8.86 -27.59
CA ALA A 56 5.12 -7.62 -26.80
C ALA A 56 4.57 -7.82 -25.37
N ALA A 57 4.82 -8.98 -24.76
CA ALA A 57 4.37 -9.26 -23.40
C ALA A 57 5.15 -8.42 -22.38
N HIS A 58 4.44 -7.52 -21.68
CA HIS A 58 5.02 -6.80 -20.55
C HIS A 58 5.29 -7.80 -19.40
N PRO A 59 6.48 -7.78 -18.78
CA PRO A 59 6.81 -8.69 -17.69
C PRO A 59 5.99 -8.42 -16.42
N LEU A 60 5.52 -7.19 -16.24
CA LEU A 60 4.76 -6.71 -15.09
C LEU A 60 3.61 -5.82 -15.56
N CYS A 61 2.62 -5.61 -14.69
CA CYS A 61 1.58 -4.62 -14.93
C CYS A 61 2.18 -3.20 -15.05
N SER A 62 1.61 -2.36 -15.91
CA SER A 62 1.91 -0.92 -15.85
C SER A 62 1.28 -0.27 -14.61
N ASP A 63 1.72 0.96 -14.31
CA ASP A 63 1.28 1.78 -13.17
C ASP A 63 -0.22 1.70 -12.89
N ALA A 64 -0.55 1.63 -11.59
CA ALA A 64 -1.90 1.81 -11.11
C ALA A 64 -2.13 3.27 -10.69
N VAL A 65 -3.37 3.72 -10.84
CA VAL A 65 -3.79 5.03 -10.31
C VAL A 65 -3.70 5.00 -8.79
N THR A 66 -3.50 6.18 -8.21
CA THR A 66 -3.46 6.31 -6.75
C THR A 66 -4.89 6.22 -6.20
N VAL A 67 -5.13 5.46 -5.13
CA VAL A 67 -6.47 5.28 -4.54
C VAL A 67 -6.47 5.58 -3.03
N PRO A 68 -7.26 6.57 -2.56
CA PRO A 68 -8.00 7.54 -3.38
C PRO A 68 -7.07 8.40 -4.24
N ASN A 69 -7.60 9.01 -5.29
CA ASN A 69 -6.83 9.88 -6.18
C ASN A 69 -6.38 11.21 -5.53
N ALA A 70 -7.03 11.61 -4.44
CA ALA A 70 -6.72 12.83 -3.71
C ALA A 70 -6.36 12.51 -2.26
N PHE A 71 -5.23 13.06 -1.80
CA PHE A 71 -4.67 12.73 -0.48
C PHE A 71 -5.56 13.17 0.69
N TYR A 72 -6.24 14.32 0.59
CA TYR A 72 -7.15 14.82 1.64
C TYR A 72 -8.27 13.85 2.02
N ARG A 73 -8.56 12.85 1.19
CA ARG A 73 -9.58 11.83 1.47
C ARG A 73 -9.15 10.80 2.52
N VAL A 74 -7.90 10.83 2.96
CA VAL A 74 -7.35 9.97 4.02
C VAL A 74 -6.70 10.77 5.15
N GLN A 75 -6.87 12.10 5.18
CA GLN A 75 -6.32 12.96 6.25
C GLN A 75 -7.29 13.00 7.44
N GLY A 76 -6.95 12.32 8.53
CA GLY A 76 -7.78 12.20 9.73
C GLY A 76 -9.08 11.41 9.53
N ILE A 77 -9.31 10.83 8.34
CA ILE A 77 -10.55 10.17 7.93
C ILE A 77 -10.28 8.87 7.18
N LYS A 78 -11.27 7.97 7.16
CA LYS A 78 -11.22 6.76 6.31
C LYS A 78 -11.92 7.00 4.98
N TYR A 79 -11.28 6.57 3.90
CA TYR A 79 -11.85 6.55 2.56
C TYR A 79 -12.57 5.23 2.29
N GLN A 80 -13.80 5.27 1.75
CA GLN A 80 -14.48 4.10 1.23
C GLN A 80 -14.26 4.02 -0.29
N PRO A 81 -13.57 2.98 -0.80
CA PRO A 81 -13.41 2.79 -2.23
C PRO A 81 -14.75 2.60 -2.95
N ASP A 82 -14.84 3.15 -4.15
CA ASP A 82 -15.99 3.06 -5.04
C ASP A 82 -15.85 1.85 -5.97
N PRO A 83 -16.78 0.88 -5.93
CA PRO A 83 -16.68 -0.35 -6.72
C PRO A 83 -17.09 -0.16 -8.18
N ARG A 84 -17.51 1.03 -8.61
CA ARG A 84 -17.96 1.25 -9.99
C ARG A 84 -16.83 0.99 -11.00
N PRO A 85 -17.13 0.39 -12.18
CA PRO A 85 -16.15 0.20 -13.24
C PRO A 85 -15.46 1.52 -13.62
N GLY A 86 -14.13 1.49 -13.74
CA GLY A 86 -13.34 2.69 -14.08
C GLY A 86 -13.11 3.64 -12.90
N VAL A 87 -13.42 3.23 -11.66
CA VAL A 87 -13.15 4.00 -10.44
C VAL A 87 -12.27 3.19 -9.49
N ASP A 88 -11.38 3.88 -8.76
CA ASP A 88 -10.52 3.30 -7.73
C ASP A 88 -9.82 2.02 -8.18
N TYR A 89 -10.05 0.90 -7.49
CA TYR A 89 -9.44 -0.40 -7.77
C TYR A 89 -10.01 -1.08 -9.03
N ASN A 90 -11.12 -0.59 -9.58
CA ASN A 90 -11.73 -1.07 -10.82
C ASN A 90 -11.23 -0.30 -12.06
N THR A 91 -10.02 0.25 -12.00
CA THR A 91 -9.36 0.96 -13.10
C THR A 91 -8.28 0.12 -13.79
N GLY A 92 -8.03 0.42 -15.06
CA GLY A 92 -7.00 -0.22 -15.87
C GLY A 92 -7.52 -1.26 -16.86
N SER A 93 -6.62 -2.14 -17.30
CA SER A 93 -6.83 -3.13 -18.36
C SER A 93 -6.17 -4.48 -17.95
N PRO A 94 -6.20 -5.53 -18.78
CA PRO A 94 -5.48 -6.77 -18.49
C PRO A 94 -3.97 -6.61 -18.29
N THR A 95 -3.37 -5.51 -18.78
CA THR A 95 -1.92 -5.22 -18.70
C THR A 95 -1.58 -3.95 -17.92
N VAL A 96 -2.57 -3.15 -17.51
CA VAL A 96 -2.38 -1.85 -16.84
C VAL A 96 -3.18 -1.77 -15.55
N GLY A 97 -2.57 -1.25 -14.49
CA GLY A 97 -3.25 -0.80 -13.28
C GLY A 97 -3.83 -1.90 -12.38
N TRP A 98 -4.78 -1.52 -11.53
CA TRP A 98 -5.36 -2.41 -10.50
C TRP A 98 -6.04 -3.64 -11.10
N ARG A 99 -6.71 -3.49 -12.25
CA ARG A 99 -7.30 -4.62 -12.99
C ARG A 99 -6.27 -5.61 -13.52
N CYS A 100 -5.05 -5.16 -13.83
CA CYS A 100 -3.96 -6.07 -14.20
C CYS A 100 -3.43 -6.84 -12.98
N LEU A 101 -3.32 -6.17 -11.84
CA LEU A 101 -2.92 -6.81 -10.59
C LEU A 101 -3.98 -7.80 -10.07
N GLY A 102 -5.26 -7.57 -10.41
CA GLY A 102 -6.37 -8.32 -9.82
C GLY A 102 -6.53 -8.00 -8.34
N PHE A 103 -6.23 -6.77 -7.94
CA PHE A 103 -6.24 -6.32 -6.55
C PHE A 103 -7.36 -5.31 -6.33
N GLU A 104 -8.09 -5.47 -5.23
CA GLU A 104 -9.12 -4.52 -4.79
C GLU A 104 -9.21 -4.40 -3.27
N ILE A 105 -9.74 -3.27 -2.81
CA ILE A 105 -10.14 -3.03 -1.43
C ILE A 105 -11.60 -2.59 -1.45
N THR A 106 -12.44 -3.27 -0.68
CA THR A 106 -13.89 -3.01 -0.61
C THR A 106 -14.32 -2.42 0.72
N HIS A 107 -13.41 -2.33 1.70
CA HIS A 107 -13.66 -1.76 3.03
C HIS A 107 -13.04 -0.37 3.18
N PRO A 108 -13.46 0.41 4.20
CA PRO A 108 -12.83 1.70 4.48
C PRO A 108 -11.33 1.55 4.76
N GLN A 109 -10.54 2.51 4.28
CA GLN A 109 -9.09 2.53 4.40
C GLN A 109 -8.57 3.86 4.94
N SER A 110 -7.49 3.81 5.69
CA SER A 110 -6.83 4.96 6.35
C SER A 110 -5.67 5.51 5.52
N TYR A 111 -5.30 4.83 4.43
CA TYR A 111 -4.15 5.18 3.60
C TYR A 111 -4.54 5.31 2.13
N GLN A 112 -3.73 6.11 1.45
CA GLN A 112 -3.69 6.17 0.00
C GLN A 112 -2.70 5.11 -0.51
N TYR A 113 -3.18 4.20 -1.36
CA TYR A 113 -2.38 3.10 -1.91
C TYR A 113 -2.05 3.33 -3.38
N ARG A 114 -0.88 2.82 -3.79
CA ARG A 114 -0.47 2.80 -5.18
C ARG A 114 0.48 1.65 -5.49
N TYR A 115 0.31 1.11 -6.69
CA TYR A 115 1.32 0.30 -7.37
C TYR A 115 1.97 1.12 -8.48
N ARG A 116 3.30 1.01 -8.59
CA ARG A 116 4.09 1.73 -9.58
C ARG A 116 5.17 0.85 -10.18
N LEU A 117 5.29 0.88 -11.50
CA LEU A 117 6.43 0.36 -12.23
C LEU A 117 7.58 1.38 -12.19
N GLY A 118 8.81 0.91 -12.07
CA GLY A 118 10.00 1.76 -11.89
C GLY A 118 10.34 2.09 -10.43
N GLY A 119 9.50 1.67 -9.47
CA GLY A 119 9.80 1.74 -8.03
C GLY A 119 9.11 2.86 -7.24
N SER A 120 9.33 2.86 -5.92
CA SER A 120 8.68 3.78 -4.98
C SER A 120 9.14 5.23 -5.23
N PRO A 121 8.23 6.23 -5.11
CA PRO A 121 8.63 7.64 -5.16
C PRO A 121 9.43 8.09 -3.93
N MET A 122 9.45 7.28 -2.86
CA MET A 122 10.15 7.59 -1.62
C MET A 122 11.12 6.45 -1.26
N PRO A 123 12.33 6.77 -0.76
CA PRO A 123 13.36 5.78 -0.38
C PRO A 123 13.03 5.13 0.97
N VAL A 124 11.84 4.54 1.06
CA VAL A 124 11.28 3.96 2.30
C VAL A 124 11.64 2.49 2.38
N SER A 125 11.72 1.79 1.24
CA SER A 125 12.02 0.36 1.18
C SER A 125 13.45 0.05 1.66
N ALA A 126 13.58 -0.93 2.55
CA ALA A 126 14.88 -1.36 3.09
C ALA A 126 15.78 -2.07 2.06
N SER A 127 15.22 -2.53 0.94
CA SER A 127 15.98 -3.17 -0.13
C SER A 127 15.50 -2.64 -1.47
N HIS A 128 16.41 -1.95 -2.16
CA HIS A 128 16.22 -1.57 -3.55
C HIS A 128 16.69 -2.69 -4.48
N TRP A 129 16.17 -2.67 -5.71
CA TRP A 129 16.58 -3.56 -6.79
C TRP A 129 18.09 -3.41 -7.11
N PRO A 130 18.75 -4.47 -7.60
CA PRO A 130 20.11 -4.39 -8.14
C PRO A 130 20.22 -3.37 -9.29
N ALA A 131 21.39 -2.75 -9.45
CA ALA A 131 21.61 -1.69 -10.43
C ALA A 131 21.37 -2.12 -11.90
N ASP A 132 21.58 -3.40 -12.19
CA ASP A 132 21.45 -4.01 -13.52
C ASP A 132 19.99 -4.32 -13.93
N VAL A 133 19.04 -4.29 -12.99
CA VAL A 133 17.63 -4.53 -13.30
C VAL A 133 17.07 -3.33 -14.08
N PRO A 134 16.45 -3.49 -15.26
CA PRO A 134 15.91 -2.36 -16.02
C PRO A 134 14.61 -1.80 -15.41
N PRO A 135 14.25 -0.52 -15.63
CA PRO A 135 13.09 0.12 -14.98
C PRO A 135 11.74 -0.56 -15.19
N ASP A 136 11.52 -1.16 -16.35
CA ASP A 136 10.32 -1.92 -16.73
C ASP A 136 10.18 -3.25 -15.97
N ARG A 137 11.20 -3.63 -15.21
CA ARG A 137 11.19 -4.81 -14.32
C ARG A 137 11.25 -4.44 -12.85
N ARG A 138 11.30 -3.16 -12.50
CA ARG A 138 11.26 -2.67 -11.12
C ARG A 138 9.83 -2.33 -10.76
N TRP A 139 9.42 -2.55 -9.53
CA TRP A 139 8.09 -2.15 -9.09
C TRP A 139 8.09 -1.78 -7.61
N ALA A 140 7.03 -1.09 -7.20
CA ALA A 140 6.75 -0.79 -5.82
C ALA A 140 5.26 -0.82 -5.51
N ALA A 141 4.95 -1.29 -4.31
CA ALA A 141 3.67 -1.07 -3.66
C ALA A 141 3.90 -0.15 -2.46
N TYR A 142 3.11 0.90 -2.33
CA TYR A 142 3.26 1.82 -1.21
C TYR A 142 1.94 2.39 -0.72
N ALA A 143 1.97 2.85 0.53
CA ALA A 143 0.89 3.50 1.23
C ALA A 143 1.38 4.83 1.80
N ARG A 144 0.51 5.84 1.77
CA ARG A 144 0.71 7.15 2.39
C ARG A 144 -0.54 7.53 3.19
N GLY A 145 -0.38 7.90 4.44
CA GLY A 145 -1.48 8.31 5.33
C GLY A 145 -1.17 9.63 6.00
N ASP A 146 -2.19 10.19 6.63
CA ASP A 146 -2.11 11.28 7.62
C ASP A 146 -3.21 10.99 8.65
N LEU A 147 -2.87 10.32 9.75
CA LEU A 147 -3.86 9.59 10.56
C LEU A 147 -4.67 10.47 11.50
N ASP A 148 -4.09 11.59 11.91
CA ASP A 148 -4.71 12.57 12.80
C ASP A 148 -5.04 13.90 12.11
N GLY A 149 -4.58 14.10 10.86
CA GLY A 149 -4.87 15.28 10.06
C GLY A 149 -3.91 16.44 10.32
N ASP A 150 -2.77 16.21 10.99
CA ASP A 150 -1.82 17.26 11.37
C ASP A 150 -0.82 17.64 10.25
N GLY A 151 -0.79 16.88 9.15
CA GLY A 151 0.08 17.08 7.99
C GLY A 151 1.42 16.34 8.06
N THR A 152 1.66 15.57 9.12
CA THR A 152 2.67 14.50 9.17
C THR A 152 2.22 13.36 8.25
N HIS A 153 3.17 12.59 7.71
CA HIS A 153 2.84 11.53 6.78
C HIS A 153 3.53 10.21 7.13
N ALA A 154 2.71 9.21 7.42
CA ALA A 154 3.12 7.83 7.53
C ALA A 154 3.30 7.24 6.13
N TRP A 155 4.49 6.68 5.88
CA TRP A 155 4.80 5.99 4.64
C TRP A 155 5.11 4.53 4.89
N PHE A 156 4.61 3.69 4.00
CA PHE A 156 4.94 2.28 3.93
C PHE A 156 5.28 1.94 2.48
N ALA A 157 6.38 1.26 2.23
CA ALA A 157 6.71 0.83 0.89
C ALA A 157 7.38 -0.53 0.87
N LEU A 158 7.09 -1.28 -0.19
CA LEU A 158 7.79 -2.50 -0.54
C LEU A 158 8.20 -2.41 -2.00
N ASP A 159 9.51 -2.43 -2.22
CA ASP A 159 10.08 -2.49 -3.55
C ASP A 159 10.38 -3.94 -3.94
N GLY A 160 10.30 -4.19 -5.25
CA GLY A 160 10.68 -5.44 -5.85
C GLY A 160 11.10 -5.28 -7.30
N TYR A 161 11.48 -6.40 -7.88
CA TYR A 161 11.86 -6.50 -9.27
C TYR A 161 11.56 -7.87 -9.85
N MET A 162 11.57 -7.97 -11.17
CA MET A 162 11.53 -9.23 -11.90
C MET A 162 12.91 -9.59 -12.45
N ARG A 163 13.36 -10.82 -12.19
CA ARG A 163 14.58 -11.40 -12.76
C ARG A 163 14.29 -12.85 -13.17
N ASP A 164 14.69 -13.21 -14.38
CA ASP A 164 14.53 -14.57 -14.93
C ASP A 164 13.10 -15.14 -14.82
N GLY A 165 12.11 -14.26 -15.04
CA GLY A 165 10.69 -14.62 -14.93
C GLY A 165 10.16 -14.70 -13.50
N GLN A 166 10.97 -14.49 -12.47
CA GLN A 166 10.54 -14.52 -11.08
C GLN A 166 10.46 -13.12 -10.50
N VAL A 167 9.41 -12.87 -9.71
CA VAL A 167 9.28 -11.65 -8.92
C VAL A 167 10.01 -11.83 -7.60
N VAL A 168 10.98 -10.95 -7.34
CA VAL A 168 11.76 -10.86 -6.10
C VAL A 168 11.42 -9.53 -5.43
N PHE A 169 11.25 -9.51 -4.11
CA PHE A 169 10.97 -8.28 -3.36
C PHE A 169 11.59 -8.33 -1.98
N ALA A 170 11.68 -7.16 -1.34
CA ALA A 170 12.26 -7.03 -0.01
C ALA A 170 11.56 -7.94 1.01
N SER A 171 12.31 -8.47 1.98
CA SER A 171 11.74 -9.30 3.05
C SER A 171 10.96 -8.50 4.10
N ALA A 172 11.12 -7.18 4.10
CA ALA A 172 10.49 -6.27 5.05
C ALA A 172 9.88 -5.06 4.34
N ILE A 173 8.74 -4.61 4.84
CA ILE A 173 8.10 -3.35 4.44
C ILE A 173 8.85 -2.23 5.16
N GLY A 174 9.39 -1.30 4.38
CA GLY A 174 10.00 -0.10 4.91
C GLY A 174 8.96 0.88 5.42
N THR A 175 9.33 1.70 6.41
CA THR A 175 8.41 2.65 7.04
C THR A 175 9.06 4.00 7.35
N ILE A 176 8.30 5.09 7.21
CA ILE A 176 8.58 6.41 7.80
C ILE A 176 7.37 6.77 8.66
N ASP A 177 7.61 7.23 9.88
CA ASP A 177 6.59 7.62 10.86
C ASP A 177 5.41 6.63 10.95
N PRO A 178 5.68 5.32 11.16
CA PRO A 178 4.61 4.32 11.16
C PRO A 178 3.63 4.48 12.32
N ASP A 179 4.01 5.26 13.34
CA ASP A 179 3.27 5.48 14.58
C ASP A 179 2.52 6.82 14.62
N GLU A 180 2.45 7.54 13.49
CA GLU A 180 1.42 8.57 13.27
C GLU A 180 0.03 7.96 13.46
#